data_AF-A0A0H5QPW1-F1
#
_entry.id   AF-A0A0H5QPW1-F1
#
_cell.length_a   1.000
_cell.length_b   1.000
_cell.length_c   1.000
_cell.angle_alpha   90.00
_cell.angle_beta   90.00
_cell.angle_gamma   90.00
#
_symmetry.space_group_name_H-M   'P 1'
#
loop_
_entity.id
_entity.type
_entity.pdbx_description
1 polymer ?
#
loop_
_entity_poly.entity_id
_entity_poly.type
_entity_poly.pdbx_seq_one_letter_code
_entity_poly.pdbx_strand_id
1 'polypeptide(L)'
;MTIQDPEQGRALLPAVFSPDALTNHSSKNLPIGQDPFYSEYFLTQSTEDSRNSPSAHECLRFGRPNFFETFTEMRQFAITAKEKRIAVFVCGPVKMVDDVKSQCCRESKNGITFDVHSELFEF
;
A
#
# COMPACT_ATOMS: atom_id res chain seq x y z
N MET A 1 -35.91 34.75 -2.25
CA MET A 1 -35.71 33.99 -1.01
C MET A 1 -35.20 32.63 -1.45
N THR A 2 -33.89 32.49 -1.55
CA THR A 2 -33.24 31.31 -2.12
C THR A 2 -32.53 30.61 -0.97
N ILE A 3 -33.00 29.41 -0.65
CA ILE A 3 -32.49 28.58 0.43
C ILE A 3 -31.09 28.11 0.00
N GLN A 4 -30.06 28.48 0.77
CA GLN A 4 -28.73 27.89 0.67
C GLN A 4 -28.77 26.53 1.38
N ASP A 5 -28.43 25.47 0.65
CA ASP A 5 -28.16 24.15 1.23
C ASP A 5 -26.90 24.19 2.11
N PRO A 6 -26.98 23.79 3.40
CA PRO A 6 -25.83 23.74 4.29
C PRO A 6 -25.29 22.30 4.36
N GLU A 7 -24.48 21.88 3.39
CA GLU A 7 -23.58 20.72 3.56
C GLU A 7 -22.13 21.20 3.83
N GLN A 8 -22.01 22.14 4.77
CA GLN A 8 -20.75 22.44 5.45
C GLN A 8 -20.66 21.55 6.69
N GLY A 9 -19.77 20.55 6.67
CA GLY A 9 -19.39 19.84 7.89
C GLY A 9 -19.21 18.33 7.79
N ARG A 10 -19.14 17.72 6.60
CA ARG A 10 -18.54 16.39 6.51
C ARG A 10 -17.03 16.56 6.41
N ALA A 11 -16.32 16.16 7.47
CA ALA A 11 -14.89 15.91 7.39
C ALA A 11 -14.68 14.98 6.20
N LEU A 12 -14.09 15.50 5.13
CA LEU A 12 -13.69 14.69 3.99
C LEU A 12 -12.76 13.63 4.55
N LEU A 13 -13.14 12.37 4.39
CA LEU A 13 -12.25 11.26 4.72
C LEU A 13 -10.94 11.48 3.95
N PRO A 14 -9.78 11.13 4.54
CA PRO A 14 -8.52 11.21 3.82
C PRO A 14 -8.67 10.55 2.45
N ALA A 15 -8.11 11.18 1.41
CA ALA A 15 -8.25 10.80 -0.01
C ALA A 15 -7.94 9.31 -0.30
N VAL A 16 -7.35 8.61 0.67
CA VAL A 16 -6.96 7.21 0.67
C VAL A 16 -8.15 6.23 0.56
N PHE A 17 -9.38 6.63 0.90
CA PHE A 17 -10.53 5.69 0.97
C PHE A 17 -11.61 5.86 -0.09
N SER A 18 -11.47 6.78 -1.04
CA SER A 18 -12.40 6.87 -2.17
C SER A 18 -11.72 6.37 -3.45
N PRO A 19 -12.23 5.32 -4.12
CA PRO A 19 -11.75 4.90 -5.44
C PRO A 19 -11.72 6.06 -6.45
N ASP A 20 -12.65 7.01 -6.30
CA ASP A 20 -12.74 8.19 -7.17
C ASP A 20 -11.63 9.21 -6.89
N ALA A 21 -11.09 9.26 -5.66
CA ALA A 21 -9.99 10.15 -5.28
C ALA A 21 -8.61 9.63 -5.73
N LEU A 22 -8.52 8.35 -6.09
CA LEU A 22 -7.33 7.77 -6.68
C LEU A 22 -7.05 8.34 -8.09
N THR A 23 -8.06 8.87 -8.79
CA THR A 23 -7.92 9.43 -10.15
C THR A 23 -6.92 10.60 -10.29
N ASN A 24 -6.52 11.23 -9.18
CA ASN A 24 -5.51 12.28 -9.13
C ASN A 24 -4.12 11.78 -8.68
N HIS A 25 -3.91 10.46 -8.52
CA HIS A 25 -2.57 9.93 -8.30
C HIS A 25 -1.71 10.21 -9.53
N SER A 26 -0.50 10.70 -9.27
CA SER A 26 0.50 10.94 -10.30
C SER A 26 1.18 9.63 -10.68
N SER A 27 1.46 9.52 -11.99
CA SER A 27 2.03 8.46 -12.83
C SER A 27 3.13 7.52 -12.33
N LYS A 28 3.53 7.62 -11.07
CA LYS A 28 4.63 6.88 -10.47
C LYS A 28 4.43 6.49 -9.00
N ASN A 29 3.20 6.36 -8.49
CA ASN A 29 2.97 6.30 -7.04
C ASN A 29 3.65 7.50 -6.36
N LEU A 30 3.52 8.71 -6.91
CA LEU A 30 4.10 9.89 -6.25
C LEU A 30 3.24 10.28 -5.04
N PRO A 31 3.85 10.85 -3.99
CA PRO A 31 3.17 11.28 -2.78
C PRO A 31 2.00 12.23 -3.10
N ILE A 32 0.91 12.11 -2.33
CA ILE A 32 -0.27 12.97 -2.50
C ILE A 32 0.09 14.37 -1.96
N GLY A 33 0.44 15.29 -2.86
CA GLY A 33 0.92 16.61 -2.47
C GLY A 33 2.31 16.53 -1.80
N GLN A 34 2.42 16.92 -0.53
CA GLN A 34 3.64 16.75 0.28
C GLN A 34 3.60 15.49 1.16
N ASP A 35 2.50 14.74 1.17
CA ASP A 35 2.31 13.61 2.07
C ASP A 35 3.00 12.35 1.50
N PRO A 36 4.02 11.78 2.17
CA PRO A 36 4.81 10.62 1.72
C PRO A 36 4.02 9.31 1.77
N PHE A 37 2.75 9.32 1.34
CA PHE A 37 1.88 8.16 1.31
C PHE A 37 1.93 7.45 -0.05
N TYR A 38 2.16 6.15 -0.01
CA TYR A 38 2.26 5.27 -1.17
C TYR A 38 1.34 4.07 -0.98
N SER A 39 0.59 3.70 -2.02
CA SER A 39 -0.32 2.54 -1.96
C SER A 39 -0.32 1.78 -3.28
N GLU A 40 -0.39 0.45 -3.19
CA GLU A 40 -0.57 -0.44 -4.34
C GLU A 40 -1.69 -1.44 -4.06
N TYR A 41 -2.43 -1.80 -5.11
CA TYR A 41 -3.58 -2.70 -5.04
C TYR A 41 -3.34 -3.90 -5.96
N PHE A 42 -3.50 -5.11 -5.43
CA PHE A 42 -3.22 -6.34 -6.17
C PHE A 42 -4.51 -7.15 -6.42
N LEU A 43 -4.89 -7.29 -7.70
CA LEU A 43 -5.98 -8.16 -8.11
C LEU A 43 -5.49 -9.61 -8.24
N THR A 44 -5.56 -10.34 -7.13
CA THR A 44 -4.88 -11.64 -7.02
C THR A 44 -5.51 -12.79 -7.81
N GLN A 45 -6.77 -12.66 -8.23
CA GLN A 45 -7.48 -13.68 -9.02
C GLN A 45 -7.50 -13.37 -10.53
N SER A 46 -7.04 -12.18 -10.93
CA SER A 46 -7.01 -11.76 -12.32
C SER A 46 -5.60 -11.94 -12.87
N THR A 47 -5.47 -12.77 -13.91
CA THR A 47 -4.32 -12.75 -14.82
C THR A 47 -4.54 -11.64 -15.84
N GLU A 48 -3.49 -11.02 -16.37
CA GLU A 48 -3.62 -9.98 -17.41
C GLU A 48 -4.44 -10.52 -18.59
N ASP A 49 -5.73 -10.16 -18.62
CA ASP A 49 -6.59 -10.45 -19.75
C ASP A 49 -6.43 -9.27 -20.71
N SER A 50 -5.75 -9.51 -21.84
CA SER A 50 -5.50 -8.56 -22.93
C SER A 50 -6.76 -7.88 -23.51
N ARG A 51 -7.94 -8.23 -23.00
CA ARG A 51 -9.24 -7.62 -23.33
C ARG A 51 -9.54 -6.36 -22.51
N ASN A 52 -8.79 -6.09 -21.44
CA ASN A 52 -8.91 -4.91 -20.60
C ASN A 52 -7.53 -4.29 -20.31
N SER A 53 -6.83 -3.78 -21.33
CA SER A 53 -5.73 -2.85 -21.10
C SER A 53 -5.91 -1.64 -22.02
N PRO A 54 -5.76 -0.40 -21.55
CA PRO A 54 -4.82 0.05 -20.50
C PRO A 54 -5.50 0.80 -19.34
N SER A 55 -4.77 1.14 -18.28
CA SER A 55 -5.08 2.25 -17.34
C SER A 55 -6.15 2.10 -16.23
N ALA A 56 -6.45 0.90 -15.73
CA ALA A 56 -7.46 0.77 -14.65
C ALA A 56 -7.11 1.57 -13.38
N HIS A 57 -5.83 1.63 -12.99
CA HIS A 57 -5.28 2.61 -12.05
C HIS A 57 -3.75 2.46 -12.01
N GLU A 58 -2.98 3.54 -11.82
CA GLU A 58 -1.51 3.48 -11.77
C GLU A 58 -0.96 2.75 -10.55
N CYS A 59 -1.79 2.61 -9.51
CA CYS A 59 -1.52 1.84 -8.30
C CYS A 59 -1.99 0.38 -8.40
N LEU A 60 -2.70 0.00 -9.47
CA LEU A 60 -3.26 -1.36 -9.62
C LEU A 60 -2.22 -2.29 -10.25
N ARG A 61 -2.16 -3.51 -9.73
CA ARG A 61 -1.29 -4.60 -10.17
C ARG A 61 -2.14 -5.86 -10.32
N PHE A 62 -1.80 -6.68 -11.32
CA PHE A 62 -2.42 -7.99 -11.51
C PHE A 62 -1.57 -9.08 -10.84
N GLY A 63 -2.22 -10.12 -10.32
CA GLY A 63 -1.55 -11.19 -9.60
C GLY A 63 -1.25 -10.84 -8.13
N ARG A 64 -0.33 -11.59 -7.53
CA ARG A 64 0.04 -11.47 -6.10
C ARG A 64 1.28 -10.59 -5.93
N PRO A 65 1.39 -9.86 -4.80
CA PRO A 65 2.58 -9.05 -4.52
C PRO A 65 3.82 -9.93 -4.37
N ASN A 66 4.96 -9.42 -4.82
CA ASN A 66 6.26 -10.01 -4.56
C ASN A 66 6.86 -9.39 -3.30
N PHE A 67 6.55 -9.99 -2.14
CA PHE A 67 7.03 -9.48 -0.86
C PHE A 67 8.57 -9.36 -0.80
N PHE A 68 9.32 -10.23 -1.45
CA PHE A 68 10.78 -10.12 -1.45
C PHE A 68 11.27 -8.81 -2.07
N GLU A 69 10.72 -8.45 -3.23
CA GLU A 69 11.05 -7.18 -3.90
C GLU A 69 10.63 -6.01 -3.02
N THR A 70 9.39 -6.01 -2.51
CA THR A 70 8.87 -4.96 -1.63
C THR A 70 9.74 -4.73 -0.39
N PHE A 71 10.10 -5.77 0.35
CA PHE A 71 10.92 -5.64 1.56
C PHE A 71 12.38 -5.28 1.25
N THR A 72 12.91 -5.72 0.10
CA THR A 72 14.25 -5.33 -0.37
C THR A 72 14.30 -3.83 -0.68
N GLU A 73 13.33 -3.33 -1.43
CA GLU A 73 13.18 -1.91 -1.75
C GLU A 73 13.01 -1.08 -0.48
N MET A 74 12.14 -1.52 0.43
CA MET A 74 11.89 -0.78 1.67
C MET A 74 13.12 -0.69 2.58
N ARG A 75 13.95 -1.74 2.61
CA ARG A 75 15.25 -1.65 3.27
C ARG A 75 16.14 -0.60 2.60
N GLN A 76 16.20 -0.60 1.27
CA GLN A 76 17.02 0.36 0.54
C GLN A 76 16.55 1.81 0.77
N PHE A 77 15.23 2.03 0.83
CA PHE A 77 14.65 3.31 1.21
C PHE A 77 15.06 3.73 2.63
N ALA A 78 14.98 2.83 3.62
CA ALA A 78 15.40 3.14 4.98
C ALA A 78 16.90 3.47 5.07
N ILE A 79 17.76 2.74 4.35
CA ILE A 79 19.20 3.04 4.27
C ILE A 79 19.43 4.46 3.73
N THR A 80 18.77 4.81 2.62
CA THR A 80 18.88 6.14 2.00
C THR A 80 18.33 7.24 2.93
N ALA A 81 17.24 6.96 3.63
CA ALA A 81 16.63 7.87 4.60
C ALA A 81 17.38 7.94 5.95
N LYS A 82 18.40 7.09 6.15
CA LYS A 82 19.12 6.91 7.43
C LYS A 82 18.23 6.43 8.58
N GLU A 83 17.11 5.79 8.24
CA GLU A 83 16.24 5.12 9.19
C GLU A 83 16.77 3.72 9.51
N LYS A 84 16.46 3.22 10.70
CA LYS A 84 16.94 1.91 11.18
C LYS A 84 15.84 0.88 11.39
N ARG A 85 14.60 1.33 11.53
CA ARG A 85 13.47 0.48 11.88
C ARG A 85 12.30 0.74 10.95
N ILE A 86 11.67 -0.32 10.50
CA ILE A 86 10.50 -0.29 9.63
C ILE A 86 9.40 -1.08 10.34
N ALA A 87 8.30 -0.42 10.68
CA ALA A 87 7.13 -1.09 11.22
C ALA A 87 6.33 -1.75 10.09
N VAL A 88 5.94 -3.01 10.28
CA VAL A 88 5.16 -3.79 9.31
C VAL A 88 3.89 -4.27 9.97
N PHE A 89 2.75 -3.83 9.44
CA PHE A 89 1.44 -4.26 9.89
C PHE A 89 0.84 -5.22 8.85
N VAL A 90 0.44 -6.41 9.28
CA VAL A 90 -0.13 -7.42 8.37
C VAL A 90 -1.36 -8.09 8.99
N CYS A 91 -2.41 -8.16 8.19
CA CYS A 91 -3.65 -8.85 8.51
C CYS A 91 -4.13 -9.63 7.28
N GLY A 92 -4.48 -10.90 7.45
CA GLY A 92 -5.06 -11.70 6.38
C GLY A 92 -4.84 -13.20 6.58
N PRO A 93 -4.91 -14.00 5.51
CA PRO A 93 -4.73 -15.44 5.58
C PRO A 93 -3.39 -15.82 6.23
N VAL A 94 -3.40 -16.85 7.09
CA VAL A 94 -2.22 -17.30 7.87
C VAL A 94 -0.97 -17.43 7.00
N LYS A 95 -1.11 -18.07 5.83
CA LYS A 95 0.00 -18.25 4.89
C LYS A 95 0.62 -16.93 4.42
N MET A 96 -0.20 -15.91 4.16
CA MET A 96 0.28 -14.59 3.75
C MET A 96 1.03 -13.90 4.90
N VAL A 97 0.50 -14.01 6.12
CA VAL A 97 1.15 -13.47 7.32
C VAL A 97 2.50 -14.14 7.56
N ASP A 98 2.59 -15.46 7.38
CA ASP A 98 3.84 -16.22 7.52
C ASP A 98 4.86 -15.83 6.44
N ASP A 99 4.42 -15.66 5.19
CA ASP A 99 5.28 -15.19 4.10
C ASP A 99 5.86 -13.81 4.42
N VAL A 100 5.03 -12.86 4.89
CA VAL A 100 5.47 -11.52 5.32
C VAL A 100 6.47 -11.58 6.47
N LYS A 101 6.19 -12.38 7.52
CA LYS A 101 7.10 -12.55 8.66
C LYS A 101 8.45 -13.12 8.22
N SER A 102 8.44 -14.12 7.35
CA SER A 102 9.65 -14.73 6.79
C SER A 102 10.50 -13.69 6.04
N GLN A 103 9.86 -12.86 5.20
CA GLN A 103 10.55 -11.81 4.47
C GLN A 103 11.12 -10.73 5.39
N CYS A 104 10.36 -10.26 6.37
CA CYS A 104 10.84 -9.28 7.35
C CYS A 104 12.07 -9.79 8.10
N CYS A 105 12.06 -11.06 8.53
CA CYS A 105 13.21 -11.69 9.17
C CYS A 105 14.43 -11.73 8.24
N ARG A 106 14.23 -12.06 6.96
CA ARG A 106 15.30 -12.16 5.96
C ARG A 106 15.91 -10.81 5.60
N GLU A 107 15.09 -9.77 5.53
CA GLU A 107 15.52 -8.42 5.12
C GLU A 107 15.96 -7.54 6.29
N SER A 108 15.74 -7.99 7.54
CA SER A 108 16.33 -7.41 8.76
C SER A 108 17.84 -7.67 8.84
N LYS A 109 18.60 -6.93 8.04
CA LYS A 109 20.07 -6.98 7.96
C LYS A 109 20.63 -5.61 7.59
N ASN A 110 21.96 -5.48 7.64
CA ASN A 110 22.69 -4.24 7.34
C ASN A 110 22.28 -3.07 8.26
N GLY A 111 21.97 -3.36 9.52
CA GLY A 111 21.56 -2.34 10.49
C GLY A 111 20.11 -1.87 10.38
N ILE A 112 19.31 -2.49 9.50
CA ILE A 112 17.86 -2.29 9.39
C ILE A 112 17.11 -3.43 10.07
N THR A 113 16.06 -3.10 10.81
CA THR A 113 15.17 -4.06 11.49
C THR A 113 13.73 -3.85 11.01
N PHE A 114 13.04 -4.93 10.66
CA PHE A 114 11.61 -4.92 10.38
C PHE A 114 10.85 -5.42 11.61
N ASP A 115 10.00 -4.56 12.18
CA ASP A 115 9.19 -4.85 13.36
C ASP A 115 7.78 -5.26 12.93
N VAL A 116 7.48 -6.56 13.00
CA VAL A 116 6.21 -7.10 12.50
C VAL A 116 5.13 -7.14 13.57
N HIS A 117 4.00 -6.49 13.28
CA HIS A 117 2.76 -6.55 14.03
C HIS A 117 1.72 -7.29 13.18
N SER A 118 1.39 -8.52 13.58
CA SER A 118 0.44 -9.36 12.84
C SER A 118 -0.88 -9.51 13.58
N GLU A 119 -1.98 -9.35 12.85
CA GLU A 119 -3.33 -9.67 13.33
C GLU A 119 -3.86 -10.86 12.54
N LEU A 120 -4.30 -11.90 13.25
CA LEU A 120 -4.90 -13.09 12.67
C LEU A 120 -6.37 -13.14 13.08
N PHE A 121 -7.25 -13.23 12.09
CA PHE A 121 -8.67 -13.43 12.31
C PHE A 121 -9.01 -14.90 12.02
N GLU A 122 -9.61 -15.58 12.99
CA GLU A 122 -10.24 -16.88 12.78
C GLU A 122 -11.63 -16.63 12.17
N PHE A 123 -11.92 -17.28 11.04
CA PHE A 123 -13.17 -17.15 10.28
C PHE A 123 -13.84 -18.51 10.09
#